data_AF-A0A2C6A1M9-F1
#
_entry.id   AF-A0A2C6A1M9-F1
#
_cell.length_a   1.000
_cell.length_b   1.000
_cell.length_c   1.000
_cell.angle_alpha   90.00
_cell.angle_beta   90.00
_cell.angle_gamma   90.00
#
_symmetry.space_group_name_H-M   'P 1'
#
loop_
_entity.id
_entity.type
_entity.pdbx_description
1 polymer ?
#
loop_
_entity_poly.entity_id
_entity_poly.type
_entity_poly.pdbx_seq_one_letter_code
_entity_poly.pdbx_strand_id
1 'polypeptide(L)'
;MLFAACCAGLPWTEPGTRVWRAADALFPGGAPLYRRLVRALCLPVLALHAAEACYFDRRLRRHGVDRWSALWWRWASSCFVEGVMAFRRFDAVVARKTAAKDGGKML
;
A
#
# COMPACT_ATOMS: atom_id res chain seq x y z
N MET A 1 4.58 -1.91 -4.11
CA MET A 1 5.71 -2.53 -3.37
C MET A 1 7.09 -2.33 -4.00
N LEU A 2 7.26 -2.48 -5.32
CA LEU A 2 8.56 -2.22 -5.99
C LEU A 2 9.12 -0.83 -5.62
N PHE A 3 8.26 0.18 -5.59
CA PHE A 3 8.62 1.55 -5.23
C PHE A 3 9.08 1.74 -3.77
N ALA A 4 8.47 1.02 -2.82
CA ALA A 4 8.90 1.05 -1.41
C ALA A 4 10.25 0.35 -1.20
N ALA A 5 10.52 -0.71 -1.97
CA ALA A 5 11.84 -1.34 -2.01
C ALA A 5 12.89 -0.41 -2.66
N CYS A 6 12.54 0.33 -3.71
CA CYS A 6 13.38 1.37 -4.30
C CYS A 6 13.73 2.47 -3.29
N CYS A 7 12.75 2.91 -2.49
CA CYS A 7 12.95 3.85 -1.38
C CYS A 7 13.94 3.30 -0.33
N ALA A 8 13.75 2.06 0.11
CA ALA A 8 14.65 1.43 1.08
C ALA A 8 16.07 1.26 0.52
N GLY A 9 16.20 1.11 -0.80
CA GLY A 9 17.48 1.04 -1.53
C GLY A 9 18.23 2.38 -1.69
N LEU A 10 17.63 3.52 -1.34
CA LEU A 10 18.25 4.86 -1.50
C LEU A 10 19.60 5.03 -0.78
N PRO A 11 19.81 4.52 0.45
CA PRO A 11 21.13 4.62 1.11
C PRO A 11 22.23 3.88 0.35
N TRP A 12 21.88 2.82 -0.40
CA TRP A 12 22.83 2.00 -1.15
C TRP A 12 22.96 2.39 -2.64
N THR A 13 22.25 3.43 -3.09
CA THR A 13 22.42 4.01 -4.45
C THR A 13 23.47 5.11 -4.43
N GLU A 14 24.71 4.72 -4.15
CA GLU A 14 25.89 5.58 -4.24
C GLU A 14 26.76 5.18 -5.44
N PRO A 15 27.49 6.14 -6.05
CA PRO A 15 28.39 5.84 -7.15
C PRO A 15 29.34 4.67 -6.83
N GLY A 16 29.38 3.66 -7.70
CA GLY A 16 30.23 2.48 -7.55
C GLY A 16 29.55 1.24 -6.93
N THR A 17 28.39 1.39 -6.28
CA THR A 17 27.65 0.24 -5.73
C THR A 17 27.03 -0.62 -6.83
N ARG A 18 26.69 -1.87 -6.50
CA ARG A 18 25.96 -2.77 -7.42
C ARG A 18 24.59 -2.22 -7.80
N VAL A 19 23.92 -1.53 -6.86
CA VAL A 19 22.61 -0.90 -7.08
C VAL A 19 22.72 0.29 -8.04
N TRP A 20 23.79 1.09 -7.93
CA TRP A 20 24.06 2.18 -8.88
C TRP A 20 24.26 1.67 -10.30
N ARG A 21 25.11 0.65 -10.49
CA ARG A 21 25.36 0.06 -11.82
C ARG A 21 24.11 -0.59 -12.43
N ALA A 22 23.30 -1.27 -11.61
CA ALA A 22 22.04 -1.82 -12.08
C ALA A 22 21.05 -0.72 -12.48
N ALA A 23 20.93 0.35 -11.70
CA ALA A 23 20.08 1.49 -12.03
C ALA A 23 20.55 2.19 -13.33
N ASP A 24 21.87 2.30 -13.54
CA ASP A 24 22.42 2.91 -14.75
C ASP A 24 22.15 2.09 -16.02
N ALA A 25 22.19 0.76 -15.90
CA ALA A 25 21.94 -0.16 -17.00
C ALA A 25 20.44 -0.35 -17.32
N LEU A 26 19.57 -0.30 -16.30
CA LEU A 26 18.16 -0.64 -16.43
C LEU A 26 17.25 0.58 -16.57
N PHE A 27 17.65 1.76 -16.08
CA PHE A 27 16.78 2.94 -16.04
C PHE A 27 17.16 3.94 -17.15
N PRO A 28 16.21 4.31 -18.04
CA PRO A 28 16.46 5.34 -19.04
C PRO A 28 16.72 6.69 -18.36
N GLY A 29 17.93 7.23 -18.53
CA GLY A 29 18.40 8.44 -17.84
C GLY A 29 19.35 8.19 -16.65
N GLY A 30 19.69 6.92 -16.40
CA GLY A 30 20.78 6.52 -15.53
C GLY A 30 20.48 6.60 -14.03
N ALA A 31 21.46 6.18 -13.23
CA ALA A 31 21.38 6.18 -11.78
C ALA A 31 21.12 7.57 -11.14
N PRO A 32 21.62 8.71 -11.66
CA PRO A 32 21.33 10.03 -11.10
C PRO A 32 19.86 10.43 -11.21
N LEU A 33 19.23 10.20 -12.37
CA LEU A 33 17.82 10.50 -12.57
C LEU A 33 16.94 9.56 -11.75
N TYR A 34 17.28 8.27 -11.72
CA TYR A 34 16.62 7.28 -10.85
C TYR A 34 16.63 7.73 -9.39
N ARG A 35 17.80 8.09 -8.85
CA ARG A 35 17.95 8.54 -7.45
C ARG A 35 17.12 9.80 -7.18
N ARG A 36 17.11 10.76 -8.10
CA ARG A 36 16.32 12.00 -7.97
C ARG A 36 14.82 11.71 -7.94
N LEU A 37 14.33 10.88 -8.86
CA LEU A 37 12.92 10.50 -8.95
C LEU A 37 12.48 9.70 -7.72
N VAL A 38 13.23 8.66 -7.34
CA VAL A 38 12.90 7.85 -6.15
C VAL A 38 12.89 8.73 -4.91
N ARG A 39 13.89 9.60 -4.71
CA ARG A 39 13.92 10.51 -3.53
C ARG A 39 12.73 11.49 -3.52
N ALA A 40 12.37 12.05 -4.68
CA ALA A 40 11.27 12.99 -4.80
C ALA A 40 9.89 12.31 -4.61
N LEU A 41 9.73 11.11 -5.15
CA LEU A 41 8.47 10.36 -5.12
C LEU A 41 8.30 9.55 -3.82
N CYS A 42 9.37 9.30 -3.07
CA CYS A 42 9.34 8.40 -1.92
C CYS A 42 8.35 8.87 -0.85
N LEU A 43 8.55 10.11 -0.41
CA LEU A 43 7.70 10.76 0.58
C LEU A 43 6.23 10.88 0.14
N PRO A 44 5.89 11.43 -1.04
CA PRO A 44 4.50 11.58 -1.43
C PRO A 44 3.77 10.25 -1.63
N VAL A 45 4.42 9.22 -2.20
CA VAL A 45 3.78 7.90 -2.36
C VAL A 45 3.59 7.20 -1.02
N LEU A 46 4.58 7.28 -0.13
CA LEU A 46 4.45 6.71 1.21
C LEU A 46 3.36 7.44 2.02
N ALA A 47 3.29 8.77 1.92
CA ALA A 47 2.25 9.57 2.54
C ALA A 47 0.87 9.23 1.98
N LEU A 48 0.74 9.02 0.66
CA LEU A 48 -0.52 8.62 0.04
C LEU A 48 -0.98 7.26 0.56
N HIS A 49 -0.10 6.26 0.59
CA HIS A 49 -0.44 4.93 1.13
C HIS A 49 -0.76 4.97 2.64
N ALA A 50 -0.07 5.83 3.41
CA ALA A 50 -0.42 6.06 4.80
C ALA A 50 -1.80 6.72 4.94
N ALA A 51 -2.14 7.69 4.08
CA ALA A 51 -3.45 8.33 4.07
C ALA A 51 -4.56 7.34 3.67
N GLU A 52 -4.32 6.48 2.68
CA GLU A 52 -5.23 5.39 2.30
C GLU A 52 -5.47 4.44 3.48
N ALA A 53 -4.40 4.00 4.15
CA ALA A 53 -4.50 3.13 5.32
C ALA A 53 -5.25 3.79 6.49
N CYS A 54 -5.00 5.08 6.75
CA CYS A 54 -5.73 5.86 7.76
C CYS A 54 -7.22 6.03 7.43
N TYR A 55 -7.55 6.27 6.16
CA TYR A 55 -8.93 6.34 5.71
C TYR A 55 -9.62 4.97 5.85
N PHE A 56 -8.90 3.89 5.53
CA PHE A 56 -9.39 2.53 5.65
C PHE A 56 -9.58 2.09 7.11
N ASP A 57 -8.71 2.52 8.03
CA ASP A 57 -8.87 2.29 9.47
C ASP A 57 -10.23 2.78 9.99
N ARG A 58 -10.63 4.00 9.59
CA ARG A 58 -11.95 4.55 9.97
C ARG A 58 -13.09 3.67 9.47
N ARG A 59 -12.94 3.10 8.28
CA ARG A 59 -13.95 2.24 7.66
C ARG A 59 -14.02 0.87 8.34
N LEU A 60 -12.87 0.26 8.61
CA LEU A 60 -12.77 -0.99 9.37
C LEU A 60 -13.44 -0.88 10.74
N ARG A 61 -13.14 0.19 11.48
CA ARG A 61 -13.74 0.46 12.79
C ARG A 61 -15.26 0.64 12.71
N ARG A 62 -15.78 1.27 11.66
CA ARG A 62 -17.23 1.42 11.44
C ARG A 62 -17.94 0.07 11.29
N HIS A 63 -17.24 -0.94 10.77
CA HIS A 63 -17.76 -2.30 10.63
C HIS A 63 -17.37 -3.23 11.79
N GLY A 64 -16.91 -2.68 12.91
CA GLY A 64 -16.59 -3.44 14.13
C GLY A 64 -15.27 -4.21 14.07
N VAL A 65 -14.34 -3.85 13.18
CA VAL A 65 -13.00 -4.43 13.17
C VAL A 65 -12.12 -3.65 14.15
N ASP A 66 -11.64 -4.34 15.18
CA ASP A 66 -10.76 -3.75 16.18
C ASP A 66 -9.41 -3.37 15.58
N ARG A 67 -8.94 -2.16 15.90
CA ARG A 67 -7.63 -1.67 15.46
C ARG A 67 -6.53 -2.56 16.04
N TRP A 68 -5.53 -2.87 15.23
CA TRP A 68 -4.42 -3.79 15.55
C TRP A 68 -4.79 -5.27 15.70
N SER A 69 -6.05 -5.65 15.50
CA SER A 69 -6.42 -7.07 15.40
C SER A 69 -5.72 -7.74 14.21
N ALA A 70 -5.61 -9.06 14.23
CA ALA A 70 -5.08 -9.81 13.09
C ALA A 70 -5.88 -9.54 11.81
N LEU A 71 -7.20 -9.35 11.93
CA LEU A 71 -8.08 -9.01 10.80
C LEU A 71 -7.77 -7.60 10.27
N TRP A 72 -7.55 -6.64 11.17
CA TRP A 72 -7.12 -5.30 10.80
C TRP A 72 -5.80 -5.33 10.03
N TRP A 73 -4.79 -6.07 10.52
CA TRP A 73 -3.50 -6.16 9.84
C TRP A 73 -3.61 -6.78 8.45
N ARG A 74 -4.44 -7.80 8.26
CA ARG A 74 -4.69 -8.41 6.93
C ARG A 74 -5.30 -7.40 5.95
N TRP A 75 -6.25 -6.61 6.42
CA TRP A 75 -6.90 -5.59 5.62
C TRP A 75 -5.99 -4.38 5.35
N ALA A 76 -5.30 -3.87 6.36
CA ALA A 76 -4.38 -2.75 6.25
C ALA A 76 -3.17 -3.06 5.36
N SER A 77 -2.55 -4.24 5.53
CA SER A 77 -1.43 -4.68 4.67
C SER A 77 -1.86 -4.89 3.23
N SER A 78 -3.02 -5.50 2.99
CA SER A 78 -3.57 -5.63 1.64
C SER A 78 -3.90 -4.27 1.02
N CYS A 79 -4.45 -3.33 1.78
CA CYS A 79 -4.66 -1.95 1.33
C CYS A 79 -3.34 -1.25 0.98
N PHE A 80 -2.28 -1.46 1.75
CA PHE A 80 -0.97 -0.90 1.47
C PHE A 80 -0.31 -1.48 0.21
N VAL A 81 -0.63 -2.72 -0.16
CA VAL A 81 -0.08 -3.40 -1.34
C VAL A 81 -0.92 -3.14 -2.60
N GLU A 82 -2.24 -3.22 -2.49
CA GLU A 82 -3.20 -3.15 -3.60
C GLU A 82 -3.78 -1.75 -3.81
N GLY A 83 -3.70 -0.86 -2.81
CA GLY A 83 -4.33 0.46 -2.82
C GLY A 83 -5.86 0.38 -2.90
N VAL A 84 -6.44 1.18 -3.81
CA VAL A 84 -7.89 1.32 -4.04
C VAL A 84 -8.62 -0.02 -4.26
N MET A 85 -7.97 -1.03 -4.83
CA MET A 85 -8.61 -2.33 -5.08
C MET A 85 -8.99 -3.07 -3.78
N ALA A 86 -8.23 -2.89 -2.70
CA ALA A 86 -8.57 -3.47 -1.40
C ALA A 86 -9.89 -2.90 -0.86
N PHE A 87 -10.19 -1.61 -1.11
CA PHE A 87 -11.45 -0.99 -0.71
C PHE A 87 -12.65 -1.64 -1.41
N ARG A 88 -12.54 -1.87 -2.72
CA ARG A 88 -13.61 -2.53 -3.49
C ARG A 88 -13.86 -3.95 -2.99
N ARG A 89 -12.79 -4.68 -2.65
CA ARG A 89 -12.90 -6.04 -2.08
C ARG A 89 -13.56 -6.01 -0.70
N PHE A 90 -13.19 -5.05 0.14
CA PHE A 90 -13.80 -4.87 1.45
C PHE A 90 -15.30 -4.58 1.32
N ASP A 91 -15.68 -3.66 0.45
CA ASP A 91 -17.08 -3.28 0.22
C ASP A 91 -17.93 -4.46 -0.27
N ALA A 92 -17.39 -5.28 -1.17
CA ALA A 92 -18.04 -6.50 -1.62
C ALA A 92 -18.27 -7.50 -0.46
N VAL A 93 -17.30 -7.65 0.44
CA VAL A 93 -17.42 -8.53 1.61
C VAL A 93 -18.46 -8.00 2.60
N VAL A 94 -18.45 -6.70 2.87
CA VAL A 94 -19.45 -6.05 3.73
C VAL A 94 -20.85 -6.22 3.16
N ALA A 95 -21.04 -5.94 1.86
CA ALA A 95 -22.34 -6.08 1.21
C ALA A 95 -22.88 -7.51 1.30
N ARG A 96 -22.02 -8.52 1.06
CA ARG A 96 -22.38 -9.94 1.22
C ARG A 96 -22.79 -10.28 2.65
N LYS A 97 -22.06 -9.80 3.65
CA LYS A 97 -22.39 -10.05 5.06
C LYS A 97 -23.67 -9.35 5.51
N THR A 98 -23.92 -8.14 5.04
CA THR A 98 -25.17 -7.42 5.32
C THR A 98 -26.36 -8.14 4.70
N ALA A 99 -26.27 -8.53 3.42
CA ALA A 99 -27.33 -9.28 2.74
C ALA A 99 -27.65 -10.63 3.42
N ALA A 100 -26.63 -11.37 3.88
CA ALA A 100 -26.84 -12.61 4.61
C ALA A 100 -27.53 -12.39 5.98
N LYS A 101 -27.18 -11.29 6.67
CA LYS A 101 -27.81 -10.95 7.96
C LYS A 101 -29.27 -10.54 7.79
N ASP A 102 -29.61 -9.83 6.71
CA ASP A 102 -30.97 -9.37 6.45
C ASP A 102 -31.86 -10.50 5.88
N GLY A 103 -31.32 -11.36 5.01
CA GLY A 103 -32.02 -12.54 4.52
C GLY A 103 -32.28 -13.58 5.62
N GLY A 104 -31.38 -13.72 6.58
CA GLY A 104 -31.59 -14.57 7.76
C GLY A 104 -32.54 -13.99 8.81
N LYS A 105 -32.93 -12.72 8.71
CA LYS A 105 -33.98 -12.10 9.54
C LYS A 105 -35.39 -12.21 8.92
N MET A 106 -35.48 -12.60 7.65
CA MET A 106 -36.75 -12.79 6.93
C MET A 106 -37.22 -14.25 6.93
N LEU A 107 -36.42 -15.16 7.49
CA LEU A 107 -36.77 -16.55 7.81
C LEU A 107 -37.04 -16.66 9.32
#